data_AF-A0A3M1E0U4-F1
#
_entry.id   AF-A0A3M1E0U4-F1
#
_cell.length_a   1.000
_cell.length_b   1.000
_cell.length_c   1.000
_cell.angle_alpha   90.00
_cell.angle_beta   90.00
_cell.angle_gamma   90.00
#
_symmetry.space_group_name_H-M   'P 1'
#
loop_
_entity.id
_entity.type
_entity.pdbx_description
1 polymer ?
#
loop_
_entity_poly.entity_id
_entity_poly.type
_entity_poly.pdbx_seq_one_letter_code
_entity_poly.pdbx_strand_id
1 'polypeptide(L)'
;YMLYEVINRTGRDVDFLPSIELVTDTLQVVQAGAEIHPRVYDLIRQRHRKEFPFLRTPYEVTGRLLQGEENARASVAVFRDFDATASRFTIYASGFSGRMQRKPNPEFDRSRGESPDNPPYFVLRRTLAIVYDLPGDPQTRHQAKPVRRTRTWVWR
;
A
#
# COMPACT_ATOMS: atom_id res chain seq x y z
N TYR A 1 -0.43 -11.96 -2.45
CA TYR A 1 -0.91 -11.14 -1.32
C TYR A 1 0.23 -10.89 -0.34
N MET A 2 0.09 -9.92 0.56
CA MET A 2 1.08 -9.55 1.58
C MET A 2 0.36 -9.33 2.93
N LEU A 3 0.79 -10.04 3.97
CA LEU A 3 0.33 -9.79 5.34
C LEU A 3 1.08 -8.58 5.92
N TYR A 4 0.39 -7.77 6.71
CA TYR A 4 1.00 -6.65 7.41
C TYR A 4 0.37 -6.43 8.77
N GLU A 5 1.15 -5.87 9.67
CA GLU A 5 0.69 -5.40 10.98
C GLU A 5 1.00 -3.91 11.12
N VAL A 6 0.05 -3.18 11.70
CA VAL A 6 0.20 -1.76 12.02
C VAL A 6 0.11 -1.56 13.52
N ILE A 7 1.03 -0.75 14.04
CA ILE A 7 1.11 -0.36 15.45
C ILE A 7 1.10 1.17 15.48
N ASN A 8 0.16 1.75 16.23
CA ASN A 8 0.11 3.19 16.43
C ASN A 8 1.07 3.61 17.56
N ARG A 9 2.22 4.17 17.16
CA ARG A 9 3.24 4.71 18.05
C ARG A 9 3.24 6.25 18.11
N THR A 10 2.11 6.89 17.81
CA THR A 10 2.03 8.36 17.71
C THR A 10 1.76 9.08 19.04
N GLY A 11 1.47 8.34 20.11
CA GLY A 11 1.13 8.89 21.44
C GLY A 11 -0.30 9.40 21.55
N ARG A 12 -1.15 9.18 20.54
CA ARG A 12 -2.58 9.48 20.53
C ARG A 12 -3.31 8.55 19.56
N ASP A 13 -4.63 8.47 19.70
CA ASP A 13 -5.46 7.77 18.72
C ASP A 13 -5.43 8.49 17.37
N VAL A 14 -5.46 7.72 16.28
CA VAL A 14 -5.44 8.26 14.91
C VAL A 14 -6.49 7.58 14.04
N ASP A 15 -7.04 8.31 13.09
CA ASP A 15 -7.82 7.71 12.01
C ASP A 15 -6.87 7.03 11.02
N PHE A 16 -7.06 5.72 10.84
CA PHE A 16 -6.24 4.89 9.98
C PHE A 16 -7.02 4.50 8.73
N LEU A 17 -6.65 5.09 7.61
CA LEU A 17 -7.21 4.84 6.27
C LEU A 17 -6.07 4.49 5.32
N PRO A 18 -5.56 3.24 5.35
CA PRO A 18 -4.44 2.85 4.50
C PRO A 18 -4.89 2.71 3.05
N SER A 19 -4.02 3.08 2.12
CA SER A 19 -4.13 2.68 0.72
C SER A 19 -2.83 2.01 0.28
N ILE A 20 -2.95 0.82 -0.31
CA ILE A 20 -1.83 0.00 -0.73
C ILE A 20 -2.02 -0.32 -2.21
N GLU A 21 -0.97 -0.06 -2.99
CA GLU A 21 -0.93 -0.32 -4.43
C GLU A 21 0.38 -1.01 -4.80
N LEU A 22 0.34 -1.76 -5.88
CA LEU A 22 1.49 -2.39 -6.52
C LEU A 22 1.73 -1.67 -7.85
N VAL A 23 2.96 -1.22 -8.09
CA VAL A 23 3.37 -0.60 -9.34
C VAL A 23 4.51 -1.41 -9.96
N THR A 24 4.32 -1.89 -11.17
CA THR A 24 5.31 -2.68 -11.90
C THR A 24 6.29 -1.79 -12.67
N ASP A 25 7.42 -2.38 -13.10
CA ASP A 25 8.34 -1.79 -14.07
C ASP A 25 7.75 -1.65 -15.48
N THR A 26 6.62 -2.30 -15.77
CA THR A 26 5.81 -2.08 -16.99
C THR A 26 4.77 -0.97 -16.84
N LEU A 27 4.86 -0.18 -15.76
CA LEU A 27 3.97 0.94 -15.44
C LEU A 27 2.52 0.55 -15.12
N GLN A 28 2.23 -0.74 -14.96
CA GLN A 28 0.93 -1.19 -14.50
C GLN A 28 0.76 -0.91 -13.00
N VAL A 29 -0.34 -0.24 -12.64
CA VAL A 29 -0.76 -0.01 -11.26
C VAL A 29 -1.88 -0.98 -10.89
N VAL A 30 -1.74 -1.68 -9.77
CA VAL A 30 -2.72 -2.62 -9.23
C VAL A 30 -3.06 -2.23 -7.79
N GLN A 31 -4.29 -1.76 -7.58
CA GLN A 31 -4.79 -1.41 -6.26
C GLN A 31 -5.07 -2.67 -5.43
N ALA A 32 -4.64 -2.68 -4.16
CA ALA A 32 -4.96 -3.79 -3.26
C ALA A 32 -6.48 -3.86 -3.02
N GLY A 33 -7.03 -5.07 -3.11
CA GLY A 33 -8.44 -5.37 -2.89
C GLY A 33 -9.37 -5.06 -4.06
N ALA A 34 -8.87 -4.42 -5.13
CA ALA A 34 -9.66 -4.23 -6.34
C ALA A 34 -9.97 -5.58 -7.02
N GLU A 35 -11.25 -5.81 -7.33
CA GLU A 35 -11.73 -7.02 -8.01
C GLU A 35 -11.45 -8.32 -7.24
N ILE A 36 -11.23 -8.25 -5.92
CA ILE A 36 -10.99 -9.43 -5.08
C ILE A 36 -12.29 -9.89 -4.43
N HIS A 37 -12.68 -11.13 -4.71
CA HIS A 37 -13.87 -11.73 -4.10
C HIS A 37 -13.69 -11.90 -2.57
N PRO A 38 -14.70 -11.59 -1.74
CA PRO A 38 -14.61 -11.66 -0.26
C PRO A 38 -14.08 -12.98 0.29
N ARG A 39 -14.50 -14.11 -0.30
CA ARG A 39 -14.06 -15.47 0.04
C ARG A 39 -12.53 -15.65 0.03
N VAL A 40 -11.78 -14.87 -0.76
CA VAL A 40 -10.32 -14.92 -0.77
C VAL A 40 -9.75 -14.52 0.60
N TYR A 41 -10.32 -13.51 1.25
CA TYR A 41 -9.89 -13.08 2.59
C TYR A 41 -10.18 -14.15 3.65
N ASP A 42 -11.33 -14.82 3.56
CA ASP A 42 -11.68 -15.90 4.48
C ASP A 42 -10.71 -17.09 4.38
N LEU A 43 -10.34 -17.47 3.15
CA LEU A 43 -9.34 -18.50 2.90
C LEU A 43 -7.95 -18.11 3.42
N ILE A 44 -7.54 -16.86 3.24
CA ILE A 44 -6.28 -16.35 3.78
C ILE A 44 -6.29 -16.37 5.31
N ARG A 45 -7.37 -15.90 5.95
CA ARG A 45 -7.54 -15.97 7.41
C ARG A 45 -7.47 -17.39 7.92
N GLN A 46 -8.15 -18.32 7.26
CA GLN A 46 -8.13 -19.73 7.63
C GLN A 46 -6.72 -20.32 7.52
N ARG A 47 -6.00 -20.01 6.43
CA ARG A 47 -4.62 -20.45 6.20
C ARG A 47 -3.65 -19.95 7.27
N HIS A 48 -3.82 -18.71 7.73
CA HIS A 48 -2.90 -18.04 8.65
C HIS A 48 -3.40 -17.98 10.10
N ARG A 49 -4.48 -18.69 10.44
CA ARG A 49 -5.16 -18.61 11.76
C ARG A 49 -4.25 -18.88 12.96
N LYS A 50 -3.23 -19.72 12.80
CA LYS A 50 -2.28 -20.05 13.88
C LYS A 50 -1.32 -18.90 14.17
N GLU A 51 -0.84 -18.21 13.14
CA GLU A 51 0.13 -17.11 13.23
C GLU A 51 -0.55 -15.76 13.45
N PHE A 52 -1.71 -15.55 12.82
CA PHE A 52 -2.50 -14.33 12.87
C PHE A 52 -3.97 -14.63 13.23
N PRO A 53 -4.27 -15.00 14.48
CA PRO A 53 -5.62 -15.38 14.91
C PRO A 53 -6.65 -14.25 14.78
N PHE A 54 -6.19 -12.99 14.79
CA PHE A 54 -7.01 -11.78 14.67
C PHE A 54 -6.83 -11.04 13.34
N LEU A 55 -6.51 -11.78 12.26
CA LEU A 55 -6.32 -11.19 10.93
C LEU A 55 -7.62 -10.55 10.41
N ARG A 56 -7.60 -9.23 10.22
CA ARG A 56 -8.74 -8.44 9.77
C ARG A 56 -8.74 -8.26 8.25
N THR A 57 -9.92 -8.08 7.65
CA THR A 57 -10.01 -7.64 6.24
C THR A 57 -9.52 -6.19 6.12
N PRO A 58 -9.15 -5.74 4.91
CA PRO A 58 -8.81 -4.34 4.66
C PRO A 58 -9.91 -3.34 5.08
N TYR A 59 -11.18 -3.75 5.08
CA TYR A 59 -12.28 -2.91 5.53
C TYR A 59 -12.29 -2.79 7.07
N GLU A 60 -12.19 -3.90 7.78
CA GLU A 60 -12.20 -3.96 9.26
C GLU A 60 -10.96 -3.34 9.93
N VAL A 61 -9.85 -3.23 9.20
CA VAL A 61 -8.62 -2.61 9.73
C VAL A 61 -8.73 -1.09 9.76
N THR A 62 -9.61 -0.50 8.93
CA THR A 62 -9.78 0.95 8.80
C THR A 62 -10.49 1.59 10.01
N GLY A 63 -10.41 2.91 10.10
CA GLY A 63 -11.02 3.71 11.16
C GLY A 63 -10.08 4.01 12.32
N ARG A 64 -10.63 4.35 13.48
CA ARG A 64 -9.85 4.79 14.65
C ARG A 64 -8.93 3.68 15.14
N LEU A 65 -7.61 3.90 15.12
CA LEU A 65 -6.57 3.02 15.61
C LEU A 65 -6.03 3.56 16.95
N LEU A 66 -6.26 2.80 18.02
CA LEU A 66 -5.80 3.14 19.36
C LEU A 66 -4.27 3.02 19.45
N GLN A 67 -3.67 3.83 20.31
CA GLN A 67 -2.23 3.77 20.59
C GLN A 67 -1.82 2.50 21.33
N GLY A 68 -0.55 2.09 21.20
CA GLY A 68 0.02 0.94 21.92
C GLY A 68 0.17 -0.32 21.07
N GLU A 69 0.98 -1.27 21.55
CA GLU A 69 1.28 -2.52 20.84
C GLU A 69 0.13 -3.54 21.00
N GLU A 70 -0.56 -3.51 22.14
CA GLU A 70 -1.75 -4.30 22.43
C GLU A 70 -2.93 -3.98 21.48
N ASN A 71 -2.91 -2.79 20.88
CA ASN A 71 -3.91 -2.33 19.92
C ASN A 71 -3.48 -2.52 18.45
N ALA A 72 -2.39 -3.26 18.21
CA ALA A 72 -1.93 -3.59 16.88
C ALA A 72 -3.03 -4.25 16.05
N ARG A 73 -3.07 -3.93 14.75
CA ARG A 73 -4.00 -4.58 13.82
C ARG A 73 -3.22 -5.26 12.71
N ALA A 74 -3.50 -6.55 12.53
CA ALA A 74 -3.01 -7.32 11.40
C ALA A 74 -4.06 -7.35 10.28
N SER A 75 -3.61 -7.22 9.03
CA SER A 75 -4.46 -7.34 7.85
C SER A 75 -3.66 -7.86 6.65
N VAL A 76 -4.30 -7.92 5.49
CA VAL A 76 -3.73 -8.47 4.26
C VAL A 76 -4.01 -7.57 3.06
N ALA A 77 -2.96 -7.26 2.30
CA ALA A 77 -3.07 -6.64 0.99
C ALA A 77 -3.11 -7.74 -0.08
N VAL A 78 -4.25 -7.89 -0.76
CA VAL A 78 -4.42 -8.85 -1.87
C VAL A 78 -4.41 -8.07 -3.17
N PHE A 79 -3.63 -8.55 -4.14
CA PHE A 79 -3.54 -7.97 -5.47
C PHE A 79 -3.97 -9.04 -6.46
N ARG A 80 -4.64 -8.63 -7.53
CA ARG A 80 -4.78 -9.46 -8.72
C ARG A 80 -3.41 -9.63 -9.38
N ASP A 81 -3.32 -10.57 -10.31
CA ASP A 81 -2.12 -10.72 -11.13
C ASP A 81 -1.86 -9.46 -11.97
N PHE A 82 -0.59 -9.27 -12.29
CA PHE A 82 -0.07 -8.17 -13.09
C PHE A 82 0.72 -8.73 -14.27
N ASP A 83 1.21 -7.84 -15.13
CA ASP A 83 1.90 -8.16 -16.37
C ASP A 83 2.99 -9.23 -16.17
N ALA A 84 2.87 -10.31 -16.94
CA ALA A 84 3.80 -11.43 -16.92
C ALA A 84 5.19 -11.08 -17.47
N THR A 85 5.40 -9.89 -18.01
CA THR A 85 6.70 -9.36 -18.42
C THR A 85 7.38 -8.53 -17.31
N ALA A 86 6.64 -8.04 -16.31
CA ALA A 86 7.18 -7.25 -15.18
C ALA A 86 8.18 -7.97 -14.25
N SER A 87 9.45 -7.58 -14.28
CA SER A 87 10.53 -8.21 -13.50
C SER A 87 10.72 -7.61 -12.11
N ARG A 88 10.09 -6.47 -11.87
CA ARG A 88 10.18 -5.70 -10.63
C ARG A 88 8.84 -5.05 -10.34
N PHE A 89 8.51 -4.96 -9.06
CA PHE A 89 7.39 -4.16 -8.61
C PHE A 89 7.70 -3.45 -7.30
N THR A 90 7.03 -2.33 -7.08
CA THR A 90 7.09 -1.57 -5.84
C THR A 90 5.71 -1.59 -5.19
N ILE A 91 5.66 -1.96 -3.92
CA ILE A 91 4.47 -1.77 -3.10
C ILE A 91 4.54 -0.39 -2.46
N TYR A 92 3.57 0.46 -2.75
CA TYR A 92 3.39 1.74 -2.06
C TYR A 92 2.28 1.59 -1.01
N ALA A 93 2.61 1.86 0.25
CA ALA A 93 1.68 1.82 1.37
C ALA A 93 1.57 3.22 2.00
N SER A 94 0.46 3.90 1.71
CA SER A 94 0.13 5.24 2.19
C SER A 94 -0.83 5.19 3.39
N GLY A 95 -0.91 6.27 4.17
CA GLY A 95 -1.71 6.32 5.41
C GLY A 95 -1.01 5.79 6.66
N PHE A 96 0.20 5.26 6.55
CA PHE A 96 0.95 4.66 7.67
C PHE A 96 1.76 5.65 8.52
N SER A 97 1.94 6.90 8.09
CA SER A 97 2.72 7.89 8.86
C SER A 97 2.00 9.19 9.18
N GLY A 98 0.83 9.44 8.60
CA GLY A 98 0.09 10.71 8.75
C GLY A 98 0.83 11.99 8.34
N ARG A 99 2.03 11.91 7.74
CA ARG A 99 2.82 13.08 7.36
C ARG A 99 2.46 13.54 5.96
N MET A 100 2.27 14.85 5.82
CA MET A 100 1.95 15.51 4.55
C MET A 100 2.88 16.70 4.34
N GLN A 101 3.21 16.96 3.08
CA GLN A 101 3.99 18.13 2.68
C GLN A 101 3.33 18.78 1.47
N ARG A 102 3.20 20.11 1.50
CA ARG A 102 2.81 20.90 0.33
C ARG A 102 4.07 21.29 -0.44
N LYS A 103 4.09 21.03 -1.74
CA LYS A 103 5.13 21.50 -2.66
C LYS A 103 4.51 22.46 -3.66
N PRO A 104 5.09 23.65 -3.88
CA PRO A 104 4.58 24.56 -4.89
C PRO A 104 4.63 23.88 -6.26
N ASN A 105 3.59 24.07 -7.07
CA ASN A 105 3.61 23.62 -8.45
C ASN A 105 4.52 24.57 -9.26
N PRO A 106 5.63 24.09 -9.84
CA PRO A 106 6.53 24.93 -10.61
C PRO A 106 5.88 25.49 -11.89
N GLU A 107 4.84 24.81 -12.41
CA GLU A 107 4.10 25.17 -13.61
C GLU A 107 2.82 25.97 -13.31
N PHE A 108 2.63 26.46 -12.08
CA PHE A 108 1.43 27.20 -11.71
C PHE A 108 1.35 28.53 -12.45
N ASP A 109 0.32 28.68 -13.28
CA ASP A 109 0.04 29.91 -14.01
C ASP A 109 -1.09 30.70 -13.32
N ARG A 110 -0.74 31.83 -12.69
CA ARG A 110 -1.71 32.71 -12.03
C ARG A 110 -2.77 33.26 -12.98
N SER A 111 -2.46 33.44 -14.27
CA SER A 111 -3.37 34.03 -15.25
C SER A 111 -4.53 33.09 -15.62
N ARG A 112 -4.32 31.77 -15.48
CA ARG A 112 -5.31 30.73 -15.77
C ARG A 112 -6.25 30.42 -14.60
N GLY A 113 -5.98 30.99 -13.42
CA GLY A 113 -6.71 30.70 -12.19
C GLY A 113 -6.43 29.31 -11.63
N GLU A 114 -6.84 29.06 -10.39
CA GLU A 114 -6.68 27.76 -9.73
C GLU A 114 -7.69 26.74 -10.27
N SER A 115 -7.20 25.58 -10.71
CA SER A 115 -8.02 24.46 -11.19
C SER A 115 -7.32 23.12 -10.92
N PRO A 116 -8.01 21.96 -11.07
CA PRO A 116 -7.37 20.64 -10.94
C PRO A 116 -6.17 20.43 -11.86
N ASP A 117 -6.19 21.04 -13.05
CA ASP A 117 -5.11 20.98 -14.04
C ASP A 117 -4.07 22.11 -13.86
N ASN A 118 -4.33 23.08 -12.97
CA ASN A 118 -3.42 24.17 -12.61
C ASN A 118 -3.44 24.44 -11.09
N PRO A 119 -3.07 23.45 -10.26
CA PRO A 119 -3.09 23.63 -8.81
C PRO A 119 -1.88 24.49 -8.39
N PRO A 120 -2.02 25.38 -7.39
CA PRO A 120 -0.88 26.15 -6.89
C PRO A 120 0.11 25.29 -6.09
N TYR A 121 -0.34 24.15 -5.55
CA TYR A 121 0.49 23.23 -4.78
C TYR A 121 0.09 21.78 -5.02
N PHE A 122 1.08 20.88 -4.93
CA PHE A 122 0.88 19.45 -4.78
C PHE A 122 0.92 19.05 -3.31
N VAL A 123 -0.01 18.20 -2.89
CA VAL A 123 -0.02 17.62 -1.53
C VAL A 123 0.61 16.23 -1.61
N LEU A 124 1.81 16.09 -1.07
CA LEU A 124 2.54 14.83 -1.00
C LEU A 124 2.31 14.17 0.36
N ARG A 125 2.05 12.87 0.37
CA ARG A 125 1.95 12.07 1.58
C ARG A 125 3.21 11.24 1.74
N ARG A 126 3.67 11.08 2.98
CA ARG A 126 4.79 10.18 3.24
C ARG A 126 4.29 8.74 3.11
N THR A 127 4.79 8.07 2.08
CA THR A 127 4.33 6.76 1.63
C THR A 127 5.48 5.75 1.75
N LEU A 128 5.20 4.57 2.30
CA LEU A 128 6.21 3.52 2.41
C LEU A 128 6.35 2.83 1.06
N ALA A 129 7.52 2.89 0.46
CA ALA A 129 7.87 2.18 -0.76
C ALA A 129 8.68 0.92 -0.43
N ILE A 130 8.21 -0.24 -0.89
CA ILE A 130 8.89 -1.52 -0.72
C ILE A 130 9.16 -2.11 -2.10
N VAL A 131 10.42 -2.16 -2.50
CA VAL A 131 10.83 -2.65 -3.82
C VAL A 131 11.07 -4.15 -3.76
N TYR A 132 10.51 -4.88 -4.71
CA TYR A 132 10.71 -6.30 -4.91
C TYR A 132 11.21 -6.59 -6.32
N ASP A 133 12.19 -7.47 -6.44
CA ASP A 133 12.50 -8.13 -7.71
C ASP A 133 11.74 -9.45 -7.77
N LEU A 134 11.28 -9.80 -8.97
CA LEU A 134 10.58 -11.04 -9.26
C LEU A 134 11.45 -11.89 -10.19
N PRO A 135 12.29 -12.78 -9.63
CA PRO A 135 13.25 -13.56 -10.42
C PRO A 135 12.54 -14.62 -11.27
N GLY A 136 13.16 -15.01 -12.38
CA GLY A 136 12.68 -16.09 -13.24
C GLY A 136 12.06 -15.61 -14.56
N ASP A 137 12.02 -16.53 -15.52
CA ASP A 137 11.44 -16.29 -16.84
C ASP A 137 9.92 -16.02 -16.74
N PRO A 138 9.34 -15.25 -17.69
CA PRO A 138 7.91 -14.99 -17.73
C PRO A 138 7.02 -16.25 -17.57
N GLN A 139 7.46 -17.38 -18.14
CA GLN A 139 6.72 -18.65 -18.11
C GLN A 139 6.72 -19.33 -16.72
N THR A 140 7.79 -19.17 -15.92
CA THR A 140 7.92 -19.81 -14.60
C THR A 140 7.60 -18.87 -13.44
N ARG A 141 7.30 -17.61 -13.76
CA ARG A 141 7.13 -16.51 -12.80
C ARG A 141 6.01 -16.71 -11.79
N HIS A 142 4.97 -17.48 -12.13
CA HIS A 142 3.89 -17.84 -11.21
C HIS A 142 4.38 -18.65 -9.99
N GLN A 143 5.57 -19.26 -10.06
CA GLN A 143 6.19 -19.99 -8.95
C GLN A 143 7.30 -19.17 -8.26
N ALA A 144 7.68 -18.03 -8.85
CA ALA A 144 8.74 -17.20 -8.32
C ALA A 144 8.34 -16.58 -6.99
N LYS A 145 9.28 -16.57 -6.04
CA LYS A 145 9.13 -15.86 -4.79
C LYS A 145 9.72 -14.45 -4.96
N PRO A 146 8.94 -13.37 -4.76
CA PRO A 146 9.48 -12.02 -4.78
C PRO A 146 10.59 -11.84 -3.75
N VAL A 147 11.67 -11.17 -4.14
CA VAL A 147 12.82 -10.86 -3.27
C VAL A 147 12.79 -9.38 -2.92
N ARG A 148 12.61 -9.08 -1.63
CA ARG A 148 12.62 -7.69 -1.14
C ARG A 148 14.01 -7.08 -1.29
N ARG A 149 14.10 -5.94 -1.98
CA ARG A 149 15.34 -5.19 -2.17
C ARG A 149 15.49 -4.07 -1.17
N THR A 150 14.55 -3.13 -1.16
CA THR A 150 14.62 -1.94 -0.31
C THR A 150 13.27 -1.66 0.31
N ARG A 151 13.31 -0.90 1.42
CA ARG A 151 12.14 -0.40 2.13
C ARG A 151 12.46 1.01 2.60
N THR A 152 11.84 2.01 1.99
CA THR A 152 12.11 3.42 2.28
C THR A 152 10.85 4.26 2.29
N TRP A 153 10.90 5.38 2.99
CA TRP A 153 9.83 6.38 2.95
C TRP A 153 10.07 7.34 1.78
N VAL A 154 9.05 7.56 0.97
CA VAL A 154 9.06 8.53 -0.14
C VAL A 154 7.93 9.54 0.04
N TRP A 155 8.02 10.66 -0.65
CA TRP A 155 6.91 11.61 -0.78
C TRP A 155 6.17 11.29 -2.08
N ARG A 156 4.89 10.93 -1.98
CA ARG A 156 4.02 10.57 -3.12
C ARG A 156 2.61 11.10 -2.89
#